data_AF-A0A2X1Q120-F1
#
_entry.id   AF-A0A2X1Q120-F1
#
_cell.length_a   1.000
_cell.length_b   1.000
_cell.length_c   1.000
_cell.angle_alpha   90.00
_cell.angle_beta   90.00
_cell.angle_gamma   90.00
#
_symmetry.space_group_name_H-M   'P 1'
#
loop_
_entity.id
_entity.type
_entity.pdbx_description
1 polymer ?
#
loop_
_entity_poly.entity_id
_entity_poly.type
_entity_poly.pdbx_seq_one_letter_code
_entity_poly.pdbx_strand_id
1 'polypeptide(L)'
;MLLSLEVNIWWALVLTLLLGTPVLSCIGAIGVALTVGLRKGGVLLSLLVVPLFIPVLIFASSVLEAAGLNVPYGGQLAILGAMMVGAVTLSPFAIAAALRISLDN
;
A
#
# COMPACT_ATOMS: atom_id res chain seq x y z
N MET A 1 21.30 -15.67 -12.38
CA MET A 1 20.98 -15.04 -11.09
C MET A 1 21.16 -13.53 -11.20
N LEU A 2 20.18 -12.80 -11.73
CA LEU A 2 20.35 -11.37 -12.09
C LEU A 2 20.38 -10.41 -10.88
N LEU A 3 20.14 -10.89 -9.66
CA LEU A 3 20.16 -10.10 -8.41
C LEU A 3 20.87 -10.79 -7.23
N SER A 4 21.57 -11.92 -7.47
CA SER A 4 22.22 -12.73 -6.41
C SER A 4 21.31 -13.15 -5.23
N LEU A 5 19.99 -13.15 -5.42
CA LEU A 5 19.00 -13.51 -4.40
C LEU A 5 18.74 -15.02 -4.38
N GLU A 6 18.60 -15.59 -3.19
CA GLU A 6 18.05 -16.94 -2.98
C GLU A 6 16.63 -17.04 -3.55
N VAL A 7 16.30 -18.20 -4.13
CA VAL A 7 15.00 -18.47 -4.79
C VAL A 7 13.80 -18.19 -3.86
N ASN A 8 13.97 -18.43 -2.56
CA ASN A 8 12.94 -18.18 -1.56
C ASN A 8 12.62 -16.70 -1.38
N ILE A 9 13.64 -15.83 -1.37
CA ILE A 9 13.47 -14.39 -1.27
C ILE A 9 12.85 -13.85 -2.56
N TRP A 10 13.20 -14.42 -3.72
CA TRP A 10 12.64 -14.02 -5.00
C TRP A 10 11.12 -14.17 -5.05
N TRP A 11 10.59 -15.31 -4.58
CA TRP A 11 9.14 -15.53 -4.49
C TRP A 11 8.45 -14.59 -3.49
N ALA A 12 9.06 -14.39 -2.31
CA ALA A 12 8.56 -13.47 -1.30
C ALA A 12 8.47 -12.02 -1.83
N LEU A 13 9.47 -11.61 -2.62
CA LEU A 13 9.55 -10.28 -3.21
C LEU A 13 8.48 -10.08 -4.30
N VAL A 14 8.26 -11.09 -5.15
CA VAL A 14 7.17 -11.05 -6.14
C VAL A 14 5.80 -10.99 -5.47
N LEU A 15 5.57 -11.78 -4.41
CA LEU A 15 4.30 -11.78 -3.69
C LEU A 15 4.01 -10.45 -2.97
N THR A 16 5.03 -9.89 -2.31
CA THR A 16 4.87 -8.59 -1.62
C THR A 16 4.69 -7.43 -2.59
N LEU A 17 5.34 -7.44 -3.76
CA LEU A 17 5.07 -6.47 -4.82
C LEU A 17 3.66 -6.62 -5.37
N LEU A 18 3.23 -7.84 -5.70
CA LEU A 18 1.91 -8.12 -6.26
C LEU A 18 0.78 -7.62 -5.34
N LEU A 19 0.93 -7.77 -4.02
CA LEU A 19 -0.04 -7.31 -3.03
C LEU A 19 0.14 -5.82 -2.68
N GLY A 20 1.39 -5.36 -2.58
CA GLY A 20 1.72 -4.00 -2.15
C GLY A 20 1.40 -2.94 -3.22
N THR A 21 1.65 -3.21 -4.50
CA THR A 21 1.37 -2.26 -5.59
C THR A 21 -0.10 -1.82 -5.63
N PRO A 22 -1.11 -2.72 -5.65
CA PRO A 22 -2.51 -2.29 -5.67
C PRO A 22 -2.92 -1.55 -4.40
N VAL A 23 -2.38 -1.92 -3.23
CA VAL A 23 -2.62 -1.20 -1.96
C VAL A 23 -2.14 0.25 -2.06
N LEU A 24 -0.87 0.44 -2.46
CA LEU A 24 -0.26 1.76 -2.57
C LEU A 24 -0.94 2.62 -3.64
N SER A 25 -1.34 2.03 -4.77
CA SER A 25 -2.11 2.71 -5.81
C SER A 25 -3.49 3.16 -5.32
N CYS A 26 -4.21 2.32 -4.58
CA CYS A 26 -5.53 2.68 -4.03
C CYS A 26 -5.41 3.83 -3.02
N ILE A 27 -4.41 3.79 -2.14
CA ILE A 27 -4.16 4.86 -1.16
C ILE A 27 -3.78 6.16 -1.88
N GLY A 28 -2.91 6.10 -2.89
CA GLY A 28 -2.55 7.25 -3.71
C GLY A 28 -3.75 7.88 -4.41
N ALA A 29 -4.66 7.06 -4.96
CA ALA A 29 -5.88 7.54 -5.59
C ALA A 29 -6.81 8.29 -4.62
N ILE A 30 -6.96 7.81 -3.38
CA ILE A 30 -7.70 8.52 -2.31
C ILE A 30 -7.04 9.88 -2.02
N GLY A 31 -5.71 9.89 -1.88
CA GLY A 31 -4.94 11.12 -1.66
C GLY A 31 -5.17 12.16 -2.76
N VAL A 32 -5.14 11.75 -4.03
CA VAL A 32 -5.40 12.63 -5.17
C VAL A 32 -6.84 13.15 -5.16
N ALA A 33 -7.83 12.29 -4.90
CA ALA A 33 -9.24 12.67 -4.85
C ALA A 33 -9.54 13.75 -3.80
N LEU A 34 -8.87 13.70 -2.64
CA LEU A 34 -8.99 14.73 -1.59
C LEU A 34 -8.35 16.07 -1.97
N THR A 35 -7.37 16.04 -2.88
CA THR A 35 -6.61 17.24 -3.27
C THR A 35 -7.15 17.94 -4.51
N VAL A 36 -8.07 17.33 -5.24
CA VAL A 36 -8.58 17.87 -6.51
C VAL A 36 -9.33 19.20 -6.34
N GLY A 37 -9.95 19.44 -5.18
CA GLY A 37 -10.64 20.70 -4.85
C GLY A 37 -9.79 21.73 -4.08
N LEU A 38 -8.55 21.40 -3.70
CA LEU A 38 -7.74 22.24 -2.80
C LEU A 38 -6.55 22.89 -3.52
N ARG A 39 -6.47 24.23 -3.48
CA ARG A 39 -5.33 25.01 -4.04
C ARG A 39 -3.96 24.70 -3.42
N LYS A 40 -3.91 24.03 -2.25
CA LYS A 40 -2.68 23.57 -1.55
C LYS A 40 -2.64 22.04 -1.38
N GLY A 41 -3.15 21.29 -2.35
CA GLY A 41 -3.30 19.84 -2.28
C GLY A 41 -2.03 19.04 -1.93
N GLY A 42 -0.85 19.49 -2.38
CA GLY A 42 0.39 18.71 -2.24
C GLY A 42 0.81 18.40 -0.80
N VAL A 43 0.55 19.30 0.17
CA VAL A 43 0.98 19.09 1.57
C VAL A 43 0.06 18.10 2.30
N LEU A 44 -1.25 18.21 2.08
CA LEU A 44 -2.24 17.26 2.60
C LEU A 44 -2.02 15.85 2.04
N LEU A 45 -1.63 15.76 0.76
CA LEU A 45 -1.31 14.49 0.12
C LEU A 45 -0.16 13.77 0.83
N SER A 46 0.98 14.44 1.03
CA SER A 46 2.11 13.84 1.74
C SER A 46 1.78 13.50 3.21
N LEU A 47 1.08 14.38 3.92
CA LEU A 47 0.70 14.14 5.31
C LEU A 47 -0.21 12.93 5.49
N LEU A 48 -1.07 12.63 4.51
CA LEU A 48 -2.03 11.53 4.59
C LEU A 48 -1.46 10.22 4.02
N VAL A 49 -0.71 10.30 2.92
CA VAL A 49 -0.16 9.12 2.22
C VAL A 49 1.00 8.49 3.00
N VAL A 50 1.92 9.29 3.54
CA VAL A 50 3.09 8.80 4.27
C VAL A 50 2.73 7.88 5.45
N PRO A 51 1.86 8.27 6.41
CA PRO A 51 1.53 7.42 7.55
C PRO A 51 0.80 6.12 7.15
N LEU A 52 0.10 6.12 6.01
CA LEU A 52 -0.57 4.94 5.45
C LEU A 52 0.39 4.03 4.67
N PHE A 53 1.45 4.57 4.07
CA PHE A 53 2.47 3.80 3.36
C PHE A 53 3.41 3.07 4.32
N ILE A 54 3.78 3.69 5.43
CA ILE A 54 4.68 3.10 6.44
C ILE A 54 4.25 1.68 6.88
N PRO A 55 3.00 1.41 7.32
CA PRO A 55 2.62 0.06 7.75
C PRO A 55 2.69 -0.97 6.61
N VAL A 56 2.32 -0.59 5.39
CA VAL A 56 2.41 -1.47 4.22
C VAL A 56 3.87 -1.87 3.95
N LEU A 57 4.77 -0.88 4.00
CA LEU A 57 6.20 -1.09 3.78
C LEU A 57 6.85 -1.91 4.90
N ILE A 58 6.44 -1.70 6.16
CA ILE A 58 6.91 -2.50 7.31
C ILE A 58 6.54 -3.98 7.12
N PHE A 59 5.27 -4.28 6.81
CA PHE A 59 4.85 -5.66 6.61
C PHE A 59 5.50 -6.30 5.37
N ALA A 60 5.65 -5.55 4.28
CA ALA A 60 6.37 -6.04 3.11
C ALA A 60 7.83 -6.38 3.43
N SER A 61 8.56 -5.48 4.11
CA SER A 61 9.95 -5.72 4.51
C SER A 61 10.08 -6.93 5.44
N SER A 62 9.14 -7.10 6.38
CA SER A 62 9.15 -8.25 7.31
C SER A 62 8.97 -9.61 6.61
N VAL A 63 8.25 -9.66 5.47
CA VAL A 63 8.14 -10.88 4.66
C VAL A 63 9.49 -11.21 4.00
N LEU A 64 10.22 -10.20 3.51
CA LEU A 64 11.55 -10.40 2.91
C LEU A 64 12.56 -10.88 3.95
N GLU A 65 12.55 -10.31 5.16
CA GLU A 65 13.42 -10.74 6.26
C GLU A 65 13.14 -12.19 6.67
N ALA A 66 11.86 -12.55 6.83
CA ALA A 66 11.46 -13.92 7.17
C ALA A 66 11.83 -14.92 6.05
N ALA A 67 11.71 -14.52 4.78
CA ALA A 67 12.14 -15.35 3.64
C ALA A 67 13.67 -15.55 3.61
N GLY A 68 14.46 -14.53 3.97
CA GLY A 68 15.92 -14.64 4.09
C GLY A 68 16.38 -15.52 5.25
N LEU A 69 15.60 -15.55 6.34
CA LEU A 69 15.84 -16.43 7.49
C LEU A 69 15.24 -17.84 7.29
N ASN A 70 14.62 -18.13 6.13
CA ASN A 70 13.92 -19.39 5.81
C ASN A 70 12.85 -19.79 6.85
N VAL A 71 12.21 -18.80 7.49
CA VAL A 71 11.12 -18.98 8.47
C VAL A 71 9.76 -18.79 7.79
N PRO A 72 8.66 -19.37 8.32
CA PRO A 72 7.33 -19.18 7.74
C PRO A 72 6.89 -17.71 7.79
N TYR A 73 6.57 -17.13 6.64
CA TYR A 73 6.13 -15.73 6.48
C TYR A 73 4.63 -15.59 6.15
N GLY A 74 3.85 -16.67 6.34
CA GLY A 74 2.43 -16.71 6.00
C GLY A 74 1.57 -15.70 6.79
N GLY A 75 1.93 -15.41 8.04
CA GLY A 75 1.20 -14.45 8.87
C GLY A 75 1.32 -13.01 8.35
N GLN A 76 2.54 -12.58 8.03
CA GLN A 76 2.82 -11.26 7.48
C GLN A 76 2.19 -11.11 6.09
N LEU A 77 2.23 -12.17 5.27
CA LEU A 77 1.57 -12.20 3.97
C LEU A 77 0.04 -12.07 4.09
N ALA A 78 -0.57 -12.72 5.09
CA ALA A 78 -2.00 -12.62 5.36
C ALA A 78 -2.42 -11.21 5.79
N ILE A 79 -1.60 -10.51 6.59
CA ILE A 79 -1.83 -9.11 6.94
C ILE A 79 -1.77 -8.22 5.70
N LEU A 80 -0.76 -8.41 4.85
CA LEU A 80 -0.64 -7.68 3.57
C LEU A 80 -1.85 -7.93 2.66
N GLY A 81 -2.33 -9.17 2.58
CA GLY A 81 -3.56 -9.53 1.87
C GLY A 81 -4.81 -8.87 2.47
N ALA A 82 -4.94 -8.84 3.79
CA ALA A 82 -6.05 -8.15 4.47
C ALA A 82 -6.03 -6.64 4.20
N MET A 83 -4.85 -6.02 4.20
CA MET A 83 -4.68 -4.61 3.83
C MET A 83 -5.06 -4.36 2.37
N MET A 84 -4.74 -5.28 1.46
CA MET A 84 -5.16 -5.20 0.04
C MET A 84 -6.68 -5.25 -0.09
N VAL A 85 -7.33 -6.25 0.50
CA VAL A 85 -8.79 -6.36 0.45
C VAL A 85 -9.46 -5.15 1.08
N GLY A 86 -8.95 -4.68 2.22
CA GLY A 86 -9.41 -3.47 2.88
C GLY A 86 -9.26 -2.24 1.99
N ALA A 87 -8.08 -2.03 1.40
CA ALA A 87 -7.81 -0.90 0.52
C ALA A 87 -8.71 -0.92 -0.72
N VAL A 88 -8.84 -2.06 -1.40
CA VAL A 88 -9.68 -2.19 -2.60
C VAL A 88 -11.15 -1.96 -2.27
N THR A 89 -11.62 -2.44 -1.12
CA THR A 89 -13.03 -2.28 -0.70
C THR A 89 -13.33 -0.85 -0.25
N LEU A 90 -12.45 -0.22 0.54
CA LEU A 90 -12.65 1.12 1.09
C LEU A 90 -12.34 2.24 0.08
N SER A 91 -11.44 2.00 -0.87
CA SER A 91 -11.01 3.00 -1.86
C SER A 91 -12.16 3.66 -2.62
N PRO A 92 -13.12 2.95 -3.23
CA PRO A 92 -14.21 3.60 -3.97
C PRO A 92 -15.09 4.48 -3.08
N PHE A 93 -15.36 4.06 -1.83
CA PHE A 93 -16.15 4.88 -0.88
C PHE A 93 -15.38 6.12 -0.43
N ALA A 94 -14.09 5.97 -0.11
CA ALA A 94 -13.24 7.07 0.29
C ALA A 94 -13.05 8.09 -0.84
N ILE A 95 -12.85 7.62 -2.08
CA ILE A 95 -12.74 8.48 -3.27
C ILE A 95 -14.06 9.22 -3.53
N ALA A 96 -15.21 8.54 -3.43
CA ALA A 96 -16.52 9.17 -3.62
C ALA A 96 -16.79 10.25 -2.56
N ALA A 97 -16.48 9.98 -1.29
CA ALA A 97 -16.62 10.97 -0.22
C ALA A 97 -15.68 12.16 -0.42
N ALA A 98 -14.42 11.91 -0.80
CA ALA A 98 -13.41 12.93 -1.07
C ALA A 98 -13.80 13.86 -2.23
N LEU A 99 -14.35 13.29 -3.31
CA LEU A 99 -14.85 14.04 -4.46
C LEU A 99 -16.05 14.92 -4.08
N ARG A 100 -17.01 14.40 -3.30
CA ARG A 100 -18.17 15.20 -2.85
C ARG A 100 -17.70 16.41 -2.04
N ILE A 101 -16.81 16.22 -1.07
CA ILE A 101 -16.27 17.30 -0.23
C ILE A 101 -15.48 18.32 -1.08
N SER A 102 -14.76 17.85 -2.10
CA SER A 102 -13.97 18.72 -2.98
C SER A 102 -14.82 19.52 -3.98
N LEU A 103 -16.00 19.02 -4.34
CA LEU A 103 -16.93 19.67 -5.28
C LEU A 103 -17.99 20.53 -4.58
N ASP A 104 -18.28 20.28 -3.29
CA ASP A 104 -19.13 21.13 -2.44
C ASP A 104 -18.39 22.38 -1.89
N ASN A 105 -17.08 22.52 -2.16
CA ASN A 105 -16.25 23.70 -1.85
C ASN A 105 -15.96 24.53 -3.10
#